data_AF-A0A6L8NEN1-F1
#
_entry.id   AF-A0A6L8NEN1-F1
#
_cell.length_a   1.000
_cell.length_b   1.000
_cell.length_c   1.000
_cell.angle_alpha   90.00
_cell.angle_beta   90.00
_cell.angle_gamma   90.00
#
_symmetry.space_group_name_H-M   'P 1'
#
loop_
_entity.id
_entity.type
_entity.pdbx_description
1 polymer ?
#
loop_
_entity_poly.entity_id
_entity_poly.type
_entity_poly.pdbx_seq_one_letter_code
_entity_poly.pdbx_strand_id
1 'polypeptide(L)'
;MGIVPELTLAEAAIAFAPWLEPTAAELDAIDAEMPLILAEVDELDARIAVLDRTTTELDEQRVRRERRRVLVVRRNLANRTNAARILGGAA
;
A
#
# COMPACT_ATOMS: atom_id res chain seq x y z
N MET A 1 -17.59 17.44 4.58
CA MET A 1 -16.85 17.90 3.38
C MET A 1 -15.57 18.52 3.89
N GLY A 2 -14.52 17.71 4.06
CA GLY A 2 -13.23 18.21 4.52
C GLY A 2 -12.58 19.04 3.41
N ILE A 3 -12.09 20.22 3.75
CA ILE A 3 -11.34 21.09 2.86
C ILE A 3 -10.09 20.29 2.44
N VAL A 4 -10.01 19.90 1.17
CA VAL A 4 -8.75 19.43 0.60
C VAL A 4 -7.87 20.68 0.55
N PRO A 5 -6.70 20.72 1.21
CA PRO A 5 -5.85 21.89 1.14
C PRO A 5 -5.49 22.17 -0.32
N GLU A 6 -5.67 23.41 -0.78
CA GLU A 6 -5.21 23.83 -2.09
C GLU A 6 -3.69 23.78 -2.09
N LEU A 7 -3.12 22.84 -2.86
CA LEU A 7 -1.69 22.79 -3.14
C LEU A 7 -1.34 23.92 -4.11
N THR A 8 -0.44 24.80 -3.70
CA THR A 8 0.10 25.81 -4.61
C THR A 8 0.99 25.14 -5.66
N LEU A 9 1.10 25.76 -6.84
CA LEU A 9 2.03 25.28 -7.88
C LEU A 9 3.48 25.21 -7.38
N ALA A 10 3.86 26.13 -6.47
CA ALA A 10 5.17 26.13 -5.85
C ALA A 10 5.38 24.93 -4.91
N GLU A 11 4.39 24.59 -4.08
CA GLU A 11 4.44 23.41 -3.21
C GLU A 11 4.50 22.11 -4.02
N ALA A 12 3.71 21.99 -5.09
CA ALA A 12 3.78 20.85 -6.00
C ALA A 12 5.14 20.78 -6.71
N ALA A 13 5.66 21.90 -7.20
CA ALA A 13 6.97 21.93 -7.87
C ALA A 13 8.12 21.55 -6.93
N ILE A 14 8.03 21.86 -5.63
CA ILE A 14 9.01 21.43 -4.62
C ILE A 14 8.83 19.94 -4.31
N ALA A 15 7.60 19.47 -4.07
CA ALA A 15 7.32 18.07 -3.72
C ALA A 15 7.75 17.08 -4.81
N PHE A 16 7.77 17.50 -6.08
CA PHE A 16 8.20 16.68 -7.22
C PHE A 16 9.54 17.13 -7.83
N ALA A 17 10.30 17.97 -7.13
CA ALA A 17 11.60 18.39 -7.60
C ALA A 17 12.54 17.18 -7.70
N PRO A 18 13.21 16.94 -8.85
CA PRO A 18 14.03 15.73 -9.05
C PRO A 18 15.30 15.66 -8.18
N TRP A 19 15.57 16.70 -7.39
CA TRP A 19 16.66 16.75 -6.40
C TRP A 19 16.16 16.70 -4.95
N LEU A 20 14.83 16.61 -4.73
CA LEU A 20 14.27 16.48 -3.39
C LEU A 20 14.22 14.99 -3.04
N GLU A 21 15.08 14.60 -2.11
CA GLU A 21 15.05 13.27 -1.52
C GLU A 21 13.88 13.14 -0.54
N PRO A 22 13.23 11.97 -0.44
CA PRO A 22 12.24 11.71 0.59
C PRO A 22 12.81 11.94 2.00
N THR A 23 12.01 12.53 2.87
CA THR A 23 12.35 12.64 4.29
C THR A 23 12.37 11.27 4.95
N ALA A 24 13.06 11.13 6.09
CA ALA A 24 13.09 9.87 6.84
C ALA A 24 11.69 9.39 7.24
N ALA A 25 10.79 10.30 7.60
CA ALA A 25 9.41 9.96 7.96
C ALA A 25 8.60 9.45 6.74
N GLU A 26 8.85 9.99 5.55
CA GLU A 26 8.24 9.49 4.31
C GLU A 26 8.79 8.11 3.93
N LEU A 27 10.10 7.89 4.10
CA LEU A 27 10.70 6.55 3.91
C LEU A 27 10.14 5.53 4.90
N ASP A 28 10.00 5.89 6.18
CA ASP A 28 9.39 5.03 7.20
C ASP A 28 7.92 4.70 6.85
N ALA A 29 7.18 5.66 6.28
CA ALA A 29 5.82 5.42 5.81
C ALA A 29 5.78 4.43 4.64
N ILE A 30 6.70 4.54 3.68
CA ILE A 30 6.84 3.58 2.57
C ILE A 30 7.18 2.19 3.11
N ASP A 31 8.13 2.10 4.04
CA ASP A 31 8.52 0.82 4.66
C ASP A 31 7.34 0.19 5.43
N ALA A 32 6.52 1.01 6.08
CA ALA A 32 5.30 0.54 6.73
C ALA A 32 4.29 -0.06 5.73
N GLU A 33 4.21 0.48 4.51
CA GLU A 33 3.34 0.01 3.42
C GLU A 33 3.91 -1.19 2.65
N MET A 34 5.22 -1.40 2.68
CA MET A 34 5.91 -2.43 1.89
C MET A 34 5.33 -3.85 2.01
N PRO A 35 4.92 -4.33 3.20
CA PRO A 35 4.27 -5.64 3.31
C PRO A 35 2.97 -5.76 2.50
N LEU A 36 2.21 -4.67 2.37
CA LEU A 36 0.98 -4.65 1.58
C LEU A 36 1.30 -4.71 0.09
N ILE A 37 2.24 -3.89 -0.36
CA ILE A 37 2.68 -3.85 -1.76
C ILE A 37 3.15 -5.26 -2.20
N LEU A 38 3.97 -5.92 -1.39
CA LEU A 38 4.43 -7.28 -1.68
C LEU A 38 3.29 -8.30 -1.72
N ALA A 39 2.30 -8.20 -0.83
CA ALA A 39 1.14 -9.09 -0.87
C ALA A 39 0.29 -8.88 -2.14
N GLU A 40 0.17 -7.64 -2.61
CA GLU A 40 -0.55 -7.31 -3.85
C GLU A 40 0.21 -7.80 -5.09
N VAL A 41 1.54 -7.73 -5.08
CA VAL A 41 2.41 -8.35 -6.11
C VAL A 41 2.22 -9.86 -6.12
N ASP A 42 2.25 -10.53 -4.96
CA ASP A 42 2.02 -11.98 -4.88
C ASP A 42 0.62 -12.38 -5.42
N GLU A 43 -0.43 -11.59 -5.15
CA GLU A 43 -1.75 -11.80 -5.73
C GLU A 43 -1.72 -11.64 -7.25
N LEU A 44 -1.06 -10.61 -7.74
CA LEU A 44 -0.93 -10.34 -9.16
C LEU A 44 -0.19 -11.47 -9.87
N ASP A 45 0.92 -11.97 -9.30
CA ASP A 45 1.67 -13.11 -9.81
C ASP A 45 0.80 -14.38 -9.86
N ALA A 46 0.02 -14.64 -8.82
CA ALA A 46 -0.91 -15.77 -8.80
C ALA A 46 -1.97 -15.67 -9.91
N ARG A 47 -2.43 -14.46 -10.23
CA ARG A 47 -3.37 -14.20 -11.34
C ARG A 47 -2.69 -14.31 -12.70
N ILE A 48 -1.51 -13.74 -12.87
CA ILE A 48 -0.75 -13.77 -14.12
C ILE A 48 -0.43 -15.21 -14.51
N ALA A 49 -0.04 -16.04 -13.55
CA ALA A 49 0.32 -17.45 -13.78
C ALA A 49 -0.79 -18.31 -14.41
N VAL A 50 -2.03 -17.81 -14.44
CA VAL A 50 -3.20 -18.56 -14.93
C VAL A 50 -3.86 -17.91 -16.14
N LEU A 51 -3.37 -16.78 -16.64
CA LEU A 51 -3.99 -16.04 -17.75
C LEU A 51 -3.96 -16.80 -19.08
N ASP A 52 -2.88 -17.54 -19.34
CA ASP A 52 -2.63 -18.17 -20.65
C ASP A 52 -3.10 -19.63 -20.73
N ARG A 53 -3.92 -20.10 -19.77
CA ARG A 53 -4.37 -21.49 -19.71
C ARG A 53 -5.74 -21.65 -19.06
N THR A 54 -6.36 -22.81 -19.27
CA THR A 54 -7.54 -23.21 -18.49
C THR A 54 -7.16 -23.39 -17.02
N THR A 55 -7.90 -22.75 -16.13
CA THR A 55 -7.64 -22.79 -14.69
C THR A 55 -7.98 -24.15 -14.10
N THR A 56 -7.11 -24.66 -13.22
CA THR A 56 -7.43 -25.81 -12.37
C THR A 56 -8.03 -25.37 -11.03
N GLU A 57 -8.65 -26.27 -10.28
CA GLU A 57 -9.16 -25.95 -8.94
C GLU A 57 -8.05 -25.45 -7.99
N LEU A 58 -6.83 -26.01 -8.13
CA LEU A 58 -5.67 -25.59 -7.35
C LEU A 58 -5.24 -24.15 -7.70
N ASP A 59 -5.32 -23.78 -8.97
CA ASP A 59 -5.07 -22.40 -9.41
C ASP A 59 -6.06 -21.43 -8.76
N GLU A 60 -7.35 -21.76 -8.76
CA GLU A 60 -8.37 -20.96 -8.10
C GLU A 60 -8.16 -20.87 -6.59
N GLN A 61 -7.72 -21.96 -5.95
CA GLN A 61 -7.39 -21.97 -4.52
C GLN A 61 -6.20 -21.05 -4.23
N ARG A 62 -5.17 -21.07 -5.08
CA ARG A 62 -3.99 -20.21 -4.95
C ARG A 62 -4.37 -18.74 -5.07
N VAL A 63 -5.13 -18.36 -6.10
CA VAL A 63 -5.63 -16.98 -6.28
C VAL A 63 -6.48 -16.54 -5.08
N ARG A 64 -7.35 -17.41 -4.56
CA ARG A 64 -8.15 -17.12 -3.35
C ARG A 64 -7.28 -16.93 -2.11
N ARG A 65 -6.22 -17.72 -1.94
CA ARG A 65 -5.28 -17.61 -0.82
C ARG A 65 -4.55 -16.28 -0.84
N GLU A 66 -3.99 -15.88 -1.98
CA GLU A 66 -3.23 -14.62 -2.07
C GLU A 66 -4.16 -13.41 -1.90
N ARG A 67 -5.39 -13.44 -2.43
CA ARG A 67 -6.40 -12.41 -2.12
C ARG A 67 -6.70 -12.29 -0.63
N ARG A 68 -6.85 -13.41 0.08
CA ARG A 68 -7.06 -13.39 1.55
C ARG A 68 -5.84 -12.81 2.27
N ARG A 69 -4.63 -13.10 1.79
CA ARG A 69 -3.39 -12.55 2.34
C ARG A 69 -3.34 -11.03 2.21
N VAL A 70 -3.67 -10.48 1.03
CA VAL A 70 -3.81 -9.02 0.82
C VAL A 70 -4.76 -8.41 1.85
N LEU A 71 -5.96 -8.99 2.02
CA LEU A 71 -6.94 -8.47 2.98
C LEU A 71 -6.43 -8.47 4.43
N VAL A 72 -5.70 -9.52 4.84
CA VAL A 72 -5.08 -9.59 6.17
C VAL A 72 -4.03 -8.49 6.34
N VAL A 73 -3.17 -8.28 5.34
CA VAL A 73 -2.13 -7.25 5.42
C VAL A 73 -2.72 -5.85 5.39
N ARG A 74 -3.71 -5.57 4.53
CA ARG A 74 -4.46 -4.30 4.52
C ARG A 74 -5.05 -3.97 5.89
N ARG A 75 -5.71 -4.96 6.52
CA ARG A 75 -6.25 -4.81 7.88
C ARG A 75 -5.15 -4.47 8.88
N ASN A 76 -4.01 -5.18 8.82
CA ASN A 76 -2.91 -4.94 9.75
C ASN A 76 -2.29 -3.55 9.55
N LEU A 77 -2.16 -3.07 8.31
CA LEU A 77 -1.71 -1.71 8.00
C LEU A 77 -2.69 -0.67 8.57
N ALA A 78 -3.98 -0.80 8.26
CA ALA A 78 -5.01 0.12 8.77
C ALA A 78 -5.02 0.20 10.30
N ASN A 79 -4.86 -0.94 10.99
CA ASN A 79 -4.77 -1.00 12.44
C ASN A 79 -3.51 -0.30 12.98
N ARG A 80 -2.35 -0.46 12.34
CA ARG A 80 -1.12 0.27 12.71
C ARG A 80 -1.26 1.77 12.53
N THR A 81 -1.79 2.23 11.39
CA THR A 81 -2.02 3.66 11.14
C THR A 81 -3.00 4.26 12.14
N ASN A 82 -4.05 3.52 12.52
CA ASN A 82 -4.98 3.95 13.56
C ASN A 82 -4.31 4.04 14.94
N ALA A 83 -3.50 3.04 15.31
CA ALA A 83 -2.75 3.08 16.56
C ALA A 83 -1.77 4.26 16.62
N ALA A 84 -1.04 4.52 15.53
CA ALA A 84 -0.14 5.68 15.42
C ALA A 84 -0.90 7.00 15.59
N ARG A 85 -2.08 7.14 14.99
CA ARG A 85 -2.93 8.35 15.13
C ARG A 85 -3.43 8.54 16.57
N ILE A 86 -3.81 7.47 17.26
CA ILE A 86 -4.30 7.53 18.65
C ILE A 86 -3.18 7.94 19.60
N LEU A 87 -1.96 7.43 19.39
CA LEU A 87 -0.81 7.71 20.25
C LEU A 87 -0.13 9.06 19.94
N GLY A 88 -0.19 9.53 18.68
CA GLY A 88 0.38 10.81 18.24
C GLY A 88 -0.54 12.02 18.38
N GLY A 89 -1.74 11.86 18.97
CA GLY A 89 -2.75 12.93 19.12
C GLY A 89 -2.48 13.94 20.24
N ALA A 90 -1.38 13.83 20.98
CA ALA A 90 -0.99 14.77 22.02
C ALA A 90 0.55 14.81 22.16
N ALA A 91 1.19 15.61 21.32
CA ALA A 91 2.55 16.12 21.54
C ALA A 91 2.66 17.49 20.88
#